data_AF-A0A3L7ZPE5-F1
#
_entry.id   AF-A0A3L7ZPE5-F1
#
_cell.length_a   1.000
_cell.length_b   1.000
_cell.length_c   1.000
_cell.angle_alpha   90.00
_cell.angle_beta   90.00
_cell.angle_gamma   90.00
#
_symmetry.space_group_name_H-M   'P 1'
#
loop_
_entity.id
_entity.type
_entity.pdbx_description
1 polymer ?
#
loop_
_entity_poly.entity_id
_entity_poly.type
_entity_poly.pdbx_seq_one_letter_code
_entity_poly.pdbx_strand_id
1 'polypeptide(L)'
;MNLVKSIFRHFRRKRILDCEDCNNVVNSIAKAKSLHKRLIVLSHPDKNPNKIELATKISESINENRYNYKELLKLEQQIKNELL
;
A
#
# COMPACT_ATOMS: atom_id res chain seq x y z
N MET A 1 26.50 -24.56 28.96
CA MET A 1 25.11 -24.01 28.92
C MET A 1 24.94 -23.06 27.74
N ASN A 2 24.71 -23.52 26.50
CA ASN A 2 24.44 -22.61 25.35
C ASN A 2 23.58 -23.21 24.22
N LEU A 3 23.05 -24.44 24.33
CA LEU A 3 22.12 -24.97 23.31
C LEU A 3 20.71 -24.38 23.44
N VAL A 4 20.21 -24.24 24.67
CA VAL A 4 18.85 -23.76 24.95
C VAL A 4 18.63 -22.31 24.47
N LYS A 5 19.65 -21.46 24.59
CA LYS A 5 19.62 -20.08 24.08
C LYS A 5 19.54 -20.01 22.56
N SER A 6 20.19 -20.94 21.84
CA SER A 6 20.20 -20.95 20.37
C SER A 6 18.83 -21.37 19.80
N ILE A 7 18.20 -22.37 20.42
CA ILE A 7 16.85 -22.84 20.07
C ILE A 7 15.79 -21.77 20.34
N PHE A 8 15.86 -21.10 21.50
CA PHE A 8 14.96 -19.98 21.80
C PHE A 8 15.14 -18.81 20.83
N ARG A 9 16.36 -18.54 20.36
CA ARG A 9 16.64 -17.47 19.39
C ARG A 9 16.09 -17.81 17.99
N HIS A 10 16.07 -19.10 17.62
CA HIS A 10 15.48 -19.57 16.37
C HIS A 10 13.94 -19.48 16.39
N PHE A 11 13.31 -19.88 17.50
CA PHE A 11 11.86 -19.73 17.70
C PHE A 11 11.41 -18.26 17.79
N ARG A 12 12.25 -17.37 18.35
CA ARG A 12 11.97 -15.92 18.39
C ARG A 12 12.05 -15.26 17.01
N ARG A 13 12.90 -15.76 16.11
CA ARG A 13 12.99 -15.29 14.71
C ARG A 13 11.76 -15.68 13.87
N LYS A 14 11.18 -16.87 14.11
CA LYS A 14 10.07 -17.39 13.31
C LYS A 14 8.70 -16.71 13.59
N ARG A 15 8.56 -15.96 14.70
CA ARG A 15 7.35 -15.15 15.00
C ARG A 15 7.36 -13.73 14.45
N ILE A 16 8.48 -13.30 13.84
CA ILE A 16 8.65 -11.93 13.33
C ILE A 16 8.43 -11.86 11.81
N LEU A 17 8.60 -12.99 11.11
CA LEU A 17 8.04 -13.24 9.78
C LEU A 17 6.53 -13.52 9.99
N ASP A 18 5.51 -12.77 9.61
CA ASP A 18 5.36 -11.66 8.69
C ASP A 18 4.15 -10.80 9.16
N CYS A 19 4.28 -10.09 10.28
CA CYS A 19 3.17 -9.29 10.80
C CYS A 19 2.75 -8.18 9.82
N GLU A 20 3.68 -7.67 9.01
CA GLU A 20 3.41 -6.67 7.97
C GLU A 20 2.51 -7.21 6.86
N ASP A 21 2.72 -8.44 6.39
CA ASP A 21 1.91 -9.03 5.34
C ASP A 21 0.52 -9.39 5.86
N CYS A 22 0.43 -9.95 7.08
CA CYS A 22 -0.87 -10.16 7.73
C CYS A 22 -1.64 -8.84 7.90
N ASN A 23 -0.96 -7.77 8.34
CA ASN A 23 -1.56 -6.45 8.45
C ASN A 23 -1.96 -5.89 7.09
N ASN A 24 -1.18 -6.12 6.03
CA ASN A 24 -1.54 -5.71 4.68
C ASN A 24 -2.78 -6.44 4.20
N VAL A 25 -2.93 -7.74 4.46
CA VAL A 25 -4.13 -8.50 4.11
C VAL A 25 -5.36 -7.95 4.84
N VAL A 26 -5.28 -7.78 6.16
CA VAL A 26 -6.39 -7.24 6.97
C VAL A 26 -6.77 -5.83 6.53
N ASN A 27 -5.78 -4.95 6.34
CA ASN A 27 -6.02 -3.58 5.89
C ASN A 27 -6.53 -3.54 4.44
N SER A 28 -6.11 -4.47 3.58
CA SER A 28 -6.63 -4.57 2.22
C SER A 28 -8.11 -4.90 2.20
N ILE A 29 -8.54 -5.83 3.06
CA ILE A 29 -9.97 -6.20 3.19
C ILE A 29 -10.77 -5.01 3.76
N ALA A 30 -10.27 -4.38 4.82
CA ALA A 30 -11.02 -3.35 5.55
C ALA A 30 -10.98 -1.97 4.88
N LYS A 31 -9.84 -1.57 4.31
CA LYS A 31 -9.54 -0.17 3.96
C LYS A 31 -9.18 0.06 2.48
N ALA A 32 -8.69 -0.93 1.74
CA ALA A 32 -8.25 -0.69 0.35
C ALA A 32 -9.37 -0.20 -0.54
N LYS A 33 -10.60 -0.73 -0.40
CA LYS A 33 -11.75 -0.31 -1.21
C LYS A 33 -12.11 1.17 -1.00
N SER A 34 -12.11 1.63 0.24
CA SER A 34 -12.36 3.05 0.55
C SER A 34 -11.24 3.95 0.05
N LEU A 35 -9.98 3.49 0.19
CA LEU A 35 -8.81 4.26 -0.20
C LEU A 35 -8.71 4.36 -1.73
N HIS A 36 -8.91 3.26 -2.47
CA HIS A 36 -9.01 3.22 -3.93
C HIS A 36 -10.02 4.24 -4.47
N LYS A 37 -11.26 4.24 -3.96
CA LYS A 37 -12.29 5.20 -4.39
C LYS A 37 -11.85 6.65 -4.20
N ARG A 38 -11.20 6.95 -3.08
CA ARG A 38 -10.70 8.30 -2.79
C ARG A 38 -9.59 8.70 -3.76
N LEU A 39 -8.65 7.79 -4.01
CA LEU A 39 -7.52 8.06 -4.90
C LEU A 39 -7.97 8.27 -6.35
N ILE A 40 -8.89 7.46 -6.88
CA ILE A 40 -9.44 7.63 -8.24
C ILE A 40 -10.03 9.03 -8.44
N VAL A 41 -10.74 9.55 -7.43
CA VAL A 41 -11.34 10.90 -7.51
C VAL A 41 -10.26 11.98 -7.48
N LEU A 42 -9.18 11.77 -6.74
CA LEU A 42 -8.07 12.73 -6.63
C LEU A 42 -7.17 12.71 -7.86
N SER A 43 -6.89 11.53 -8.42
CA SER A 43 -6.05 11.35 -9.61
C SER A 43 -6.81 11.53 -10.92
N HIS A 44 -8.08 11.92 -10.89
CA HIS A 44 -8.87 12.09 -12.10
C HIS A 44 -8.26 13.20 -13.00
N PRO A 45 -8.10 12.98 -14.31
CA PRO A 45 -7.53 13.98 -15.22
C PRO A 45 -8.31 15.30 -15.22
N ASP A 46 -9.64 15.27 -15.11
CA ASP A 46 -10.47 16.49 -15.01
C ASP A 46 -10.12 17.37 -13.80
N LYS A 47 -9.65 16.78 -12.69
CA LYS A 47 -9.22 17.55 -11.52
C LYS A 47 -7.80 18.10 -11.66
N ASN A 48 -7.01 17.54 -12.58
CA ASN A 48 -5.61 17.83 -12.77
C ASN A 48 -5.31 18.24 -14.23
N PRO A 49 -5.89 19.34 -14.73
CA PRO A 49 -5.79 19.73 -16.15
C PRO A 49 -4.35 20.04 -16.59
N ASN A 50 -3.46 20.38 -15.65
CA ASN A 50 -2.05 20.68 -15.95
C ASN A 50 -1.17 19.41 -16.10
N LYS A 51 -1.64 18.26 -15.62
CA LYS A 51 -0.86 17.02 -15.51
C LYS A 51 -1.67 15.79 -15.93
N ILE A 52 -2.44 15.93 -17.02
CA ILE A 52 -3.38 14.92 -17.51
C ILE A 52 -2.70 13.56 -17.71
N GLU A 53 -1.54 13.53 -18.38
CA GLU A 53 -0.82 12.27 -18.65
C GLU A 53 -0.39 11.54 -17.38
N LEU A 54 0.10 12.27 -16.37
CA LEU A 54 0.50 11.71 -15.08
C LEU A 54 -0.73 11.24 -14.29
N ALA A 55 -1.79 12.03 -14.28
CA ALA A 55 -3.06 11.71 -13.64
C ALA A 55 -3.68 10.42 -14.20
N THR A 56 -3.63 10.22 -15.53
CA THR A 56 -4.09 9.00 -16.19
C THR A 56 -3.26 7.79 -15.78
N LYS A 57 -1.92 7.87 -15.85
CA LYS A 57 -1.03 6.77 -15.43
C LYS A 57 -1.23 6.38 -13.98
N ILE A 58 -1.33 7.35 -13.08
CA ILE A 58 -1.59 7.11 -11.66
C ILE A 58 -2.95 6.44 -11.47
N SER A 59 -3.99 6.89 -12.19
CA SER A 59 -5.33 6.30 -12.13
C SER A 59 -5.36 4.84 -12.62
N GLU A 60 -4.60 4.52 -13.67
CA GLU A 60 -4.40 3.15 -14.15
C GLU A 60 -3.70 2.29 -13.08
N SER A 61 -2.59 2.77 -12.52
CA SER A 61 -1.86 2.08 -11.45
C SER A 61 -2.70 1.86 -10.18
N ILE A 62 -3.60 2.80 -9.84
CA ILE A 62 -4.55 2.64 -8.73
C ILE A 62 -5.55 1.51 -9.02
N ASN A 63 -6.03 1.39 -10.26
CA ASN A 63 -6.96 0.34 -10.64
C ASN A 63 -6.30 -1.04 -10.64
N GLU A 64 -5.06 -1.16 -11.10
CA GLU A 64 -4.28 -2.40 -11.02
C GLU A 64 -4.05 -2.84 -9.57
N ASN A 65 -3.76 -1.89 -8.68
CA ASN A 65 -3.46 -2.16 -7.28
C ASN A 65 -4.67 -2.07 -6.34
N ARG A 66 -5.89 -2.19 -6.88
CA ARG A 66 -7.16 -1.98 -6.13
C ARG A 66 -7.27 -2.75 -4.82
N TYR A 67 -6.66 -3.93 -4.73
CA TYR A 67 -6.69 -4.79 -3.55
C TYR A 67 -5.40 -4.76 -2.72
N ASN A 68 -4.39 -3.99 -3.12
CA ASN A 68 -3.11 -3.93 -2.43
C ASN A 68 -3.00 -2.61 -1.65
N TYR A 69 -3.32 -2.67 -0.36
CA TYR A 69 -3.32 -1.48 0.50
C TYR A 69 -1.97 -0.77 0.57
N LYS A 70 -0.86 -1.51 0.62
CA LYS A 70 0.49 -0.95 0.69
C LYS A 70 0.86 -0.15 -0.56
N GLU A 71 0.53 -0.65 -1.75
CA GLU A 71 0.80 0.07 -3.00
C GLU A 71 -0.12 1.28 -3.15
N LEU A 72 -1.38 1.17 -2.75
CA LEU A 72 -2.28 2.34 -2.73
C LEU A 72 -1.77 3.46 -1.80
N LEU A 73 -1.13 3.13 -0.67
CA LEU A 73 -0.50 4.14 0.20
C LEU A 73 0.68 4.86 -0.47
N LYS A 74 1.48 4.14 -1.28
CA LYS A 74 2.57 4.77 -2.04
C LYS A 74 2.01 5.69 -3.13
N LEU A 75 0.97 5.25 -3.83
CA LEU A 75 0.28 6.05 -4.84
C LEU A 75 -0.38 7.30 -4.21
N GLU A 76 -0.91 7.20 -2.99
CA GLU A 76 -1.40 8.36 -2.24
C GLU A 76 -0.29 9.39 -1.98
N GLN A 77 0.89 8.94 -1.58
CA GLN A 77 2.04 9.84 -1.38
C GLN A 77 2.48 10.48 -2.69
N GLN A 78 2.49 9.72 -3.80
CA GLN A 78 2.83 10.24 -5.11
C GLN A 78 1.83 11.32 -5.56
N ILE A 79 0.53 11.08 -5.42
CA ILE A 79 -0.51 12.08 -5.72
C ILE A 79 -0.30 13.37 -4.92
N LYS A 80 0.04 13.25 -3.63
CA LYS A 80 0.28 14.43 -2.77
C LYS A 80 1.50 15.24 -3.18
N ASN A 81 2.51 14.63 -3.78
CA ASN A 81 3.73 15.31 -4.19
C ASN A 81 3.67 15.84 -5.62
N GLU A 82 2.95 15.13 -6.50
CA GLU A 82 2.95 15.40 -7.94
C GLU A 82 1.68 16.11 -8.43
N LEU A 83 0.52 15.93 -7.80
CA LEU A 83 -0.76 16.46 -8.28
C LEU A 83 -1.36 17.54 -7.38
N LEU A 84 -1.03 17.55 -6.09
CA LEU A 84 -1.36 18.62 -5.13
C LEU A 84 -0.17 19.57 -4.96
#